data_AF-A0A372NRD6-F1
#
_entry.id   AF-A0A372NRD6-F1
#
_cell.length_a   1.000
_cell.length_b   1.000
_cell.length_c   1.000
_cell.angle_alpha   90.00
_cell.angle_beta   90.00
_cell.angle_gamma   90.00
#
_symmetry.space_group_name_H-M   'P 1'
#
loop_
_entity.id
_entity.type
_entity.pdbx_description
1 polymer ?
#
loop_
_entity_poly.entity_id
_entity_poly.type
_entity_poly.pdbx_seq_one_letter_code
_entity_poly.pdbx_strand_id
1 'polypeptide(L)' 'MTAPFFWHYHPYSDETFLVTEGVVVIELEDRTVELHPGQLFTIPRNVKHRTRPKDGRSVNLTFESESMRTVRLE' A
#
# COMPACT_ATOMS: atom_id res chain seq x y z
N MET A 1 5.13 -7.85 -3.37
CA MET A 1 3.81 -8.21 -3.94
C MET A 1 3.96 -8.82 -5.32
N THR A 2 3.03 -9.67 -5.76
CA THR A 2 3.00 -10.26 -7.12
C THR A 2 1.67 -10.07 -7.88
N ALA A 3 0.67 -9.50 -7.21
CA ALA A 3 -0.63 -9.19 -7.79
C ALA A 3 -1.19 -7.93 -7.12
N PRO A 4 -2.18 -7.25 -7.73
CA PRO A 4 -2.93 -6.19 -7.06
C PRO A 4 -3.65 -6.71 -5.82
N PHE A 5 -3.61 -5.92 -4.75
CA PHE A 5 -4.54 -6.10 -3.64
C PHE A 5 -5.91 -5.47 -3.99
N PHE A 6 -6.95 -5.75 -3.23
CA PHE A 6 -8.26 -5.11 -3.47
C PHE A 6 -8.28 -3.68 -2.91
N TRP A 7 -9.26 -2.88 -3.34
CA TRP A 7 -9.50 -1.57 -2.73
C TRP A 7 -9.96 -1.75 -1.28
N HIS A 8 -9.32 -1.05 -0.36
CA HIS A 8 -9.57 -1.19 1.07
C HIS A 8 -9.13 0.05 1.86
N TYR A 9 -9.43 0.05 3.15
CA TYR A 9 -8.87 0.99 4.12
C TYR A 9 -8.68 0.32 5.49
N HIS A 10 -7.92 0.96 6.36
CA HIS A 10 -7.69 0.52 7.74
C HIS A 10 -8.26 1.54 8.73
N PRO A 11 -9.27 1.19 9.56
CA PRO A 11 -9.86 2.14 10.50
C PRO A 11 -9.00 2.41 11.74
N TYR A 12 -8.04 1.52 12.05
CA TYR A 12 -7.28 1.54 13.30
C TYR A 12 -5.77 1.63 13.11
N SER A 13 -5.29 1.80 11.88
CA SER A 13 -3.85 1.88 11.60
C SER A 13 -3.59 2.79 10.40
N ASP A 14 -2.52 3.58 10.47
CA ASP A 14 -1.84 4.02 9.27
C ASP A 14 -1.06 2.82 8.69
N GLU A 15 -0.78 2.81 7.40
CA GLU A 15 0.02 1.76 6.76
C GLU A 15 1.19 2.39 6.01
N THR A 16 2.42 1.98 6.33
CA THR A 16 3.62 2.52 5.69
C THR A 16 4.33 1.46 4.86
N PHE A 17 4.66 1.81 3.64
CA PHE A 17 5.44 0.98 2.72
C PHE A 17 6.86 1.52 2.60
N LEU A 18 7.87 0.65 2.69
CA LEU A 18 9.26 0.90 2.28
C LEU A 18 9.64 -0.11 1.21
N VAL A 19 9.94 0.34 -0.01
CA VAL A 19 10.28 -0.56 -1.12
C VAL A 19 11.76 -0.93 -1.08
N THR A 20 12.05 -2.22 -1.21
CA THR A 20 13.41 -2.76 -1.28
C THR A 20 13.77 -3.30 -2.67
N GLU A 21 12.79 -3.73 -3.46
CA GLU A 21 12.98 -4.21 -4.84
C GLU A 21 11.74 -3.93 -5.71
N GLY A 22 11.92 -3.61 -7.00
CA GLY A 22 10.82 -3.33 -7.92
C GLY A 22 10.12 -2.00 -7.62
N VAL A 23 8.87 -1.85 -8.10
CA VAL A 23 8.05 -0.65 -7.88
C VAL A 23 6.69 -1.05 -7.33
N VAL A 24 6.30 -0.44 -6.20
CA VAL A 24 4.94 -0.52 -5.67
C VAL A 24 4.16 0.68 -6.21
N VAL A 25 3.00 0.41 -6.79
CA VAL A 25 2.04 1.45 -7.17
C VAL A 25 0.94 1.49 -6.13
N ILE A 26 0.73 2.67 -5.54
CA ILE A 26 -0.32 2.96 -4.57
C ILE A 26 -1.34 3.84 -5.27
N GLU A 27 -2.52 3.31 -5.50
CA GLU A 27 -3.67 4.03 -6.05
C GLU A 27 -4.51 4.55 -4.90
N LEU A 28 -4.69 5.87 -4.84
CA LEU A 28 -5.59 6.59 -3.95
C LEU A 28 -6.79 7.08 -4.76
N GLU A 29 -7.83 7.58 -4.10
CA GLU A 29 -9.02 8.11 -4.81
C GLU A 29 -8.69 9.31 -5.73
N ASP A 30 -7.70 10.12 -5.37
CA ASP A 30 -7.36 11.37 -6.06
C ASP A 30 -6.09 11.29 -6.93
N ARG A 31 -5.21 10.34 -6.65
CA ARG A 31 -3.90 10.23 -7.32
C ARG A 31 -3.30 8.84 -7.24
N THR A 32 -2.27 8.64 -8.04
CA THR A 32 -1.42 7.44 -8.00
C THR A 32 -0.01 7.83 -7.55
N VAL A 33 0.57 7.03 -6.67
CA VAL A 33 1.96 7.16 -6.21
C VAL A 33 2.74 5.94 -6.67
N GLU A 34 3.85 6.16 -7.37
CA GLU A 34 4.83 5.10 -7.66
C GLU A 34 5.98 5.20 -6.67
N LEU A 35 6.23 4.09 -5.96
CA LEU A 35 7.27 3.97 -4.95
C LEU A 35 8.40 3.06 -5.46
N HIS A 36 9.56 3.67 -5.66
CA HIS A 36 10.80 3.02 -6.09
C HIS A 36 11.63 2.51 -4.91
N PRO A 37 12.63 1.65 -5.14
CA PRO A 37 13.49 1.15 -4.06
C PRO A 37 14.13 2.27 -3.25
N GLY A 38 14.12 2.13 -1.93
CA GLY A 38 14.62 3.13 -0.97
C GLY A 38 13.62 4.24 -0.63
N GLN A 39 12.46 4.28 -1.29
CA GLN A 39 11.40 5.25 -0.99
C GLN A 39 10.38 4.68 -0.01
N LEU A 40 9.82 5.57 0.80
CA LEU A 40 8.76 5.27 1.75
C LEU A 40 7.54 6.16 1.55
N PHE A 41 6.37 5.63 1.87
CA PHE A 41 5.11 6.35 1.84
C PHE A 41 4.16 5.80 2.89
N THR A 42 3.52 6.70 3.62
CA THR A 42 2.51 6.37 4.63
C THR A 42 1.13 6.72 4.10
N ILE A 43 0.24 5.75 4.13
CA ILE A 43 -1.17 5.91 3.88
C ILE A 43 -1.86 6.13 5.23
N PRO A 44 -2.45 7.32 5.48
CA PRO A 44 -3.16 7.57 6.72
C PRO A 44 -4.37 6.65 6.90
N ARG A 45 -4.72 6.34 8.13
CA ARG A 45 -5.92 5.58 8.50
C ARG A 45 -7.17 6.14 7.81
N ASN A 46 -8.11 5.25 7.49
CA ASN A 46 -9.33 5.54 6.74
C ASN A 46 -9.14 6.04 5.30
N VAL A 47 -7.91 6.20 4.80
CA VAL A 47 -7.69 6.49 3.38
C VAL A 47 -7.87 5.21 2.59
N LYS A 48 -8.81 5.26 1.63
CA LYS A 48 -9.06 4.16 0.71
C LYS A 48 -7.96 4.09 -0.32
N HIS A 49 -7.45 2.89 -0.54
CA HIS A 49 -6.34 2.70 -1.45
C HIS A 49 -6.30 1.28 -2.01
N ARG A 50 -5.47 1.11 -3.05
CA ARG A 50 -5.11 -0.18 -3.61
C ARG A 50 -3.61 -0.20 -3.91
N THR A 51 -2.93 -1.28 -3.55
CA THR A 51 -1.53 -1.49 -3.86
C THR A 51 -1.36 -2.56 -4.94
N ARG A 52 -0.38 -2.40 -5.82
CA ARG A 52 -0.01 -3.40 -6.84
C ARG A 52 1.46 -3.28 -7.25
N PRO A 53 2.11 -4.35 -7.72
CA PRO A 53 3.40 -4.22 -8.38
C PRO A 53 3.24 -3.55 -9.75
N LYS A 54 4.22 -2.74 -10.19
CA LYS A 54 4.22 -2.16 -11.54
C LYS A 54 4.47 -3.22 -12.61
N ASP A 55 5.51 -4.02 -12.43
CA ASP A 55 6.03 -4.98 -13.42
C ASP A 55 5.93 -6.43 -12.92
N GLY A 56 4.80 -6.80 -12.33
CA GLY A 56 4.49 -8.18 -11.92
C GLY A 56 5.13 -8.65 -10.60
N ARG A 57 6.21 -8.02 -10.12
CA ARG A 57 6.76 -8.26 -8.77
C ARG A 57 7.35 -6.99 -8.14
N SER A 58 7.18 -6.88 -6.83
CA SER A 58 7.87 -5.93 -5.95
C SER A 58 8.22 -6.60 -4.62
N VAL A 59 9.17 -6.04 -3.88
CA VAL A 59 9.46 -6.41 -2.49
C VAL A 59 9.45 -5.13 -1.67
N ASN A 60 8.71 -5.14 -0.57
CA ASN A 60 8.55 -4.03 0.34
C ASN A 60 8.41 -4.54 1.77
N LEU A 61 8.80 -3.71 2.73
CA LEU A 61 8.42 -3.85 4.12
C LEU A 61 7.13 -3.04 4.33
N THR A 62 6.19 -3.60 5.09
CA THR A 62 4.98 -2.91 5.51
C THR A 62 5.02 -2.74 7.03
N PHE A 63 4.73 -1.53 7.49
CA PHE A 63 4.64 -1.20 8.92
C PHE A 63 3.22 -0.77 9.23
N GLU A 64 2.60 -1.45 10.18
CA GLU A 64 1.23 -1.25 10.62
C GLU A 64 1.09 -1.62 12.09
N SER A 65 0.01 -1.16 12.71
CA SER A 65 -0.33 -1.52 14.09
C SER A 65 -0.67 -3.01 14.19
N GLU A 66 -0.33 -3.63 15.33
CA GLU A 66 -0.80 -4.98 15.66
C GLU A 66 -2.35 -5.07 15.66
N SER A 67 -3.02 -3.98 16.03
CA SER A 67 -4.49 -3.87 16.01
C SER A 67 -5.08 -3.57 14.63
N MET A 68 -4.29 -3.70 13.55
CA MET A 68 -4.73 -3.41 12.20
C MET A 68 -5.95 -4.27 11.81
N ARG A 69 -6.88 -3.63 11.11
CA ARG A 69 -8.00 -4.27 10.45
C ARG A 69 -8.08 -3.79 9.02
N THR A 70 -8.29 -4.70 8.08
CA THR A 70 -8.55 -4.37 6.68
C THR A 70 -10.04 -4.42 6.40
N VAL A 71 -10.61 -3.33 5.90
CA VAL A 71 -11.99 -3.28 5.41
C VAL A 71 -11.96 -3.22 3.89
N ARG A 72 -12.39 -4.31 3.24
CA ARG A 72 -12.52 -4.38 1.79
C ARG A 72 -13.69 -3.51 1.32
N LEU A 73 -13.48 -2.82 0.20
CA LEU A 73 -14.52 -2.10 -0.52
C LEU A 73 -15.06 -3.01 -1.64
N GLU A 74 -16.39 -3.01 -1.80
CA GLU A 74 -17.10 -3.68 -2.90
C GLU A 74 -16.95 -2.92 -4.22
#